data_AF-A0A935BI96-F1
#
_entry.id   AF-A0A935BI96-F1
#
_cell.length_a   1.000
_cell.length_b   1.000
_cell.length_c   1.000
_cell.angle_alpha   90.00
_cell.angle_beta   90.00
_cell.angle_gamma   90.00
#
_symmetry.space_group_name_H-M   'P 1'
#
loop_
_entity.id
_entity.type
_entity.pdbx_description
1 polymer ?
#
loop_
_entity_poly.entity_id
_entity_poly.type
_entity_poly.pdbx_seq_one_letter_code
_entity_poly.pdbx_strand_id
1 'polypeptide(L)'
;MRATLLTDRARTADLLNQISSALAPEINARYRLYCLGPDVGNLLMWAHYADNHRGVCLEFDLRNDVLCGALRCQYLQEFPFMKIYENSDEANLLILLAKSGVWSYEREYRLVAQERVAAVKGADTLMTDQSFLQLPPEALRAVIVGCQADYDNIRAFVQRVAPRVKVKRAVRVPNRYQLAIEE
;
A
#
# COMPACT_ATOMS: atom_id res chain seq x y z
N MET A 1 -20.63 24.94 -24.93
CA MET A 1 -19.88 24.11 -23.95
C MET A 1 -19.04 23.02 -24.63
N ARG A 2 -19.63 22.10 -25.41
CA ARG A 2 -18.90 21.00 -26.09
C ARG A 2 -17.86 21.45 -27.13
N ALA A 3 -18.20 22.44 -27.96
CA ALA A 3 -17.26 23.00 -28.96
C ALA A 3 -16.06 23.68 -28.29
N THR A 4 -16.29 24.39 -27.18
CA THR A 4 -15.27 25.13 -26.41
C THR A 4 -14.24 24.19 -25.77
N LEU A 5 -14.66 23.04 -25.24
CA LEU A 5 -13.77 22.04 -24.64
C LEU A 5 -12.93 21.27 -25.68
N LEU A 6 -13.36 21.23 -26.95
CA LEU A 6 -12.59 20.57 -28.01
C LEU A 6 -11.54 21.48 -28.65
N THR A 7 -11.69 22.80 -28.51
CA THR A 7 -10.81 23.79 -29.14
C THR A 7 -9.90 24.54 -28.16
N ASP A 8 -10.28 24.64 -26.89
CA ASP A 8 -9.54 25.36 -25.85
C ASP A 8 -8.89 24.39 -24.86
N ARG A 9 -7.61 24.09 -25.08
CA ARG A 9 -6.83 23.18 -24.23
C ARG A 9 -6.65 23.73 -22.80
N ALA A 10 -6.50 25.05 -22.64
CA ALA A 10 -6.27 25.64 -21.33
C ALA A 10 -7.52 25.50 -20.45
N ARG A 11 -8.69 25.83 -21.01
CA ARG A 11 -9.96 25.66 -20.32
C ARG A 11 -10.31 24.21 -20.04
N THR A 12 -9.90 23.30 -20.93
CA THR A 12 -10.08 21.85 -20.72
C THR A 12 -9.21 21.34 -19.57
N ALA A 13 -7.95 21.77 -19.51
CA ALA A 13 -7.05 21.42 -18.41
C ALA A 13 -7.57 21.96 -17.06
N ASP A 14 -8.06 23.19 -17.02
CA ASP A 14 -8.65 23.79 -15.82
C ASP A 14 -9.88 23.00 -15.32
N LEU A 15 -10.78 22.62 -16.22
CA LEU A 15 -11.94 21.78 -15.88
C LEU A 15 -11.52 20.41 -15.35
N LEU A 16 -10.53 19.76 -15.98
CA LEU A 16 -10.03 18.45 -15.52
C LEU A 16 -9.41 18.55 -14.11
N ASN A 17 -8.67 19.63 -13.84
CA ASN A 17 -8.09 19.87 -12.51
C ASN A 17 -9.17 20.11 -11.45
N GLN A 18 -10.23 20.85 -11.78
CA GLN A 18 -11.37 21.05 -10.88
C GLN A 18 -12.09 19.73 -10.56
N ILE A 19 -12.33 18.89 -11.58
CA ILE A 19 -12.93 17.56 -11.39
C ILE A 19 -12.03 16.68 -10.51
N SER A 20 -10.72 16.62 -10.81
CA SER A 20 -9.76 15.86 -10.01
C SER A 20 -9.74 16.32 -8.55
N SER A 21 -9.82 17.63 -8.31
CA SER A 21 -9.80 18.22 -6.97
C SER A 21 -11.09 17.94 -6.19
N ALA A 22 -12.22 17.83 -6.88
CA ALA A 22 -13.51 17.47 -6.28
C ALA A 22 -13.62 15.97 -5.94
N LEU A 23 -13.00 15.09 -6.75
CA LEU A 23 -13.04 13.64 -6.54
C LEU A 23 -12.12 13.16 -5.41
N ALA A 24 -10.96 13.79 -5.21
CA ALA A 24 -9.97 13.33 -4.24
C ALA A 24 -10.52 13.24 -2.79
N PRO A 25 -11.29 14.21 -2.26
CA PRO A 25 -11.91 14.09 -0.94
C PRO A 25 -12.89 12.92 -0.83
N GLU A 26 -13.68 12.63 -1.87
CA GLU A 26 -14.63 11.52 -1.86
C GLU A 26 -13.90 10.17 -1.81
N ILE A 27 -12.86 10.01 -2.62
CA ILE A 27 -11.99 8.82 -2.62
C ILE A 27 -11.33 8.66 -1.25
N ASN A 28 -10.78 9.74 -0.69
CA ASN A 28 -10.13 9.73 0.62
C ASN A 28 -11.10 9.47 1.77
N ALA A 29 -12.36 9.90 1.67
CA ALA A 29 -13.38 9.60 2.66
C ALA A 29 -13.77 8.12 2.62
N ARG A 30 -13.83 7.53 1.41
CA ARG A 30 -14.32 6.17 1.21
C ARG A 30 -13.25 5.09 1.36
N TYR A 31 -12.07 5.24 0.75
CA TYR A 31 -11.14 4.13 0.60
C TYR A 31 -9.94 4.22 1.55
N ARG A 32 -9.42 3.07 1.97
CA ARG A 32 -8.15 2.89 2.66
C ARG A 32 -7.31 1.88 1.89
N LEU A 33 -6.03 2.20 1.72
CA LEU A 33 -5.07 1.34 1.02
C LEU A 33 -4.02 0.85 1.99
N TYR A 34 -3.80 -0.47 2.00
CA TYR A 34 -2.70 -1.10 2.73
C TYR A 34 -1.72 -1.66 1.72
N CYS A 35 -0.53 -1.07 1.66
CA CYS A 35 0.52 -1.40 0.70
C CYS A 35 1.46 -2.47 1.25
N LEU A 36 1.65 -3.54 0.49
CA LEU A 36 2.44 -4.71 0.84
C LEU A 36 3.47 -4.98 -0.26
N GLY A 37 4.63 -5.51 0.12
CA GLY A 37 5.70 -5.88 -0.81
C GLY A 37 6.14 -7.32 -0.56
N PRO A 38 6.37 -8.14 -1.61
CA PRO A 38 6.79 -9.53 -1.45
C PRO A 38 8.30 -9.70 -1.23
N ASP A 39 9.10 -8.63 -1.34
CA ASP A 39 10.57 -8.69 -1.20
C ASP A 39 11.06 -8.04 0.10
N VAL A 40 11.35 -8.87 1.10
CA VAL A 40 11.95 -8.42 2.36
C VAL A 40 13.44 -8.06 2.22
N GLY A 41 14.09 -8.42 1.10
CA GLY A 41 15.50 -8.13 0.82
C GLY A 41 15.73 -6.85 0.00
N ASN A 42 14.66 -6.18 -0.45
CA ASN A 42 14.77 -5.00 -1.32
C ASN A 42 15.42 -3.83 -0.58
N LEU A 43 16.65 -3.50 -0.96
CA LEU A 43 17.43 -2.42 -0.35
C LEU A 43 16.73 -1.05 -0.40
N LEU A 44 16.09 -0.72 -1.51
CA LEU A 44 15.40 0.56 -1.67
C LEU A 44 14.19 0.66 -0.74
N MET A 45 13.46 -0.45 -0.53
CA MET A 45 12.36 -0.49 0.44
C MET A 45 12.85 -0.19 1.85
N TRP A 46 13.96 -0.79 2.27
CA TRP A 46 14.56 -0.50 3.57
C TRP A 46 15.08 0.93 3.70
N ALA A 47 15.61 1.50 2.61
CA ALA A 47 16.05 2.88 2.58
C ALA A 47 14.87 3.86 2.78
N HIS A 48 13.78 3.65 2.03
CA HIS A 48 12.64 4.57 2.01
C HIS A 48 11.67 4.41 3.18
N TYR A 49 11.37 3.17 3.58
CA TYR A 49 10.26 2.87 4.49
C TYR A 49 10.68 2.42 5.89
N ALA A 50 11.97 2.15 6.10
CA ALA A 50 12.48 1.65 7.37
C ALA A 50 13.60 2.54 7.93
N ASP A 51 13.40 3.85 7.89
CA ASP A 51 14.33 4.87 8.43
C ASP A 51 15.79 4.61 8.04
N ASN A 52 16.06 4.46 6.73
CA ASN A 52 17.39 4.12 6.21
C ASN A 52 18.00 2.87 6.85
N HIS A 53 17.24 1.77 6.90
CA HIS A 53 17.60 0.49 7.52
C HIS A 53 17.67 0.47 9.05
N ARG A 54 17.20 1.51 9.76
CA ARG A 54 17.10 1.55 11.24
C ARG A 54 15.73 1.16 11.79
N GLY A 55 14.75 0.99 10.92
CA GLY A 55 13.38 0.58 11.25
C GLY A 55 13.18 -0.93 11.21
N VAL A 56 11.92 -1.33 10.99
CA VAL A 56 11.48 -2.72 10.92
C VAL A 56 10.67 -3.00 9.66
N CYS A 57 10.56 -4.27 9.29
CA CYS A 57 9.62 -4.77 8.30
C CYS A 57 8.67 -5.78 8.97
N LEU A 58 7.37 -5.66 8.68
CA LEU A 58 6.34 -6.55 9.21
C LEU A 58 6.03 -7.65 8.19
N GLU A 59 6.27 -8.90 8.57
CA GLU A 59 6.00 -10.07 7.73
C GLU A 59 4.64 -10.65 8.10
N PHE A 60 3.75 -10.76 7.12
CA PHE A 60 2.40 -11.27 7.33
C PHE A 60 2.17 -12.62 6.66
N ASP A 61 1.28 -13.43 7.22
CA ASP A 61 0.75 -14.64 6.60
C ASP A 61 -0.38 -14.29 5.62
N LEU A 62 -0.36 -14.90 4.44
CA LEU A 62 -1.39 -14.69 3.42
C LEU A 62 -2.54 -15.71 3.54
N ARG A 63 -2.40 -16.74 4.37
CA ARG A 63 -3.39 -17.81 4.57
C ARG A 63 -4.51 -17.39 5.52
N ASN A 64 -5.14 -16.25 5.22
CA ASN A 64 -6.32 -15.75 5.91
C ASN A 64 -7.18 -14.93 4.94
N ASP A 65 -8.45 -14.76 5.30
CA ASP A 65 -9.47 -14.15 4.45
C ASP A 65 -9.25 -12.65 4.17
N VAL A 66 -8.32 -12.01 4.89
CA VAL A 66 -8.01 -10.59 4.70
C VAL A 66 -6.86 -10.41 3.71
N LEU A 67 -5.69 -10.99 4.00
CA LEU A 67 -4.48 -10.75 3.23
C LEU A 67 -4.42 -11.53 1.92
N CYS A 68 -5.22 -12.59 1.75
CA CYS A 68 -5.35 -13.29 0.47
C CYS A 68 -5.98 -12.40 -0.62
N GLY A 69 -6.75 -11.38 -0.23
CA GLY A 69 -7.40 -10.42 -1.13
C GLY A 69 -6.50 -9.30 -1.66
N ALA A 70 -5.19 -9.33 -1.39
CA ALA A 70 -4.27 -8.28 -1.85
C ALA A 70 -4.13 -8.29 -3.38
N LEU A 71 -4.40 -7.14 -4.00
CA LEU A 71 -4.38 -6.96 -5.46
C LEU A 71 -3.06 -6.35 -5.90
N ARG A 72 -2.45 -6.91 -6.95
CA ARG A 72 -1.18 -6.41 -7.48
C ARG A 72 -1.37 -5.03 -8.11
N CYS A 73 -0.46 -4.11 -7.81
CA CYS A 73 -0.43 -2.81 -8.47
C CYS A 73 -0.05 -2.91 -9.94
N GLN A 74 -0.67 -2.06 -10.76
CA GLN A 74 -0.30 -1.85 -12.15
C GLN A 74 0.64 -0.66 -12.26
N TYR A 75 1.81 -0.89 -12.84
CA TYR A 75 2.83 0.14 -13.01
C TYR A 75 2.71 0.78 -14.39
N LEU A 76 2.40 2.08 -14.42
CA LEU A 76 2.10 2.83 -15.65
C LEU A 76 3.06 4.02 -15.79
N GLN A 77 3.37 4.39 -17.03
CA GLN A 77 4.14 5.62 -17.34
C GLN A 77 3.23 6.85 -17.40
N GLU A 78 1.99 6.64 -17.82
CA GLU A 78 0.95 7.66 -17.90
C GLU A 78 -0.21 7.30 -16.96
N PHE A 79 -0.98 8.30 -16.54
CA PHE A 79 -2.15 8.05 -15.68
C PHE A 79 -3.20 7.20 -16.41
N PRO A 80 -3.90 6.30 -15.69
CA PRO A 80 -4.97 5.52 -16.30
C PRO A 80 -6.10 6.43 -16.79
N PHE A 81 -6.71 6.06 -17.92
CA PHE A 81 -7.83 6.81 -18.47
C PHE A 81 -9.09 6.53 -17.64
N MET A 82 -9.74 7.59 -17.14
CA MET A 82 -11.03 7.52 -16.48
C MET A 82 -12.09 8.22 -17.33
N LYS A 83 -13.20 7.54 -17.56
CA LYS A 83 -14.39 8.19 -18.13
C LYS A 83 -15.16 8.85 -17.00
N ILE A 84 -15.25 10.17 -17.05
CA ILE A 84 -15.88 11.01 -16.00
C ILE A 84 -17.36 10.64 -15.74
N TYR A 85 -18.03 10.02 -16.71
CA TYR A 85 -19.41 9.57 -16.60
C TYR A 85 -19.57 8.11 -16.16
N GLU A 86 -18.48 7.35 -16.07
CA GLU A 86 -18.49 5.98 -15.55
C GLU A 86 -18.11 6.02 -14.06
N ASN A 87 -19.12 5.89 -13.21
CA ASN A 87 -18.94 5.73 -11.77
C ASN A 87 -19.15 4.26 -11.39
N SER A 88 -18.30 3.39 -11.92
CA SER A 88 -18.29 1.96 -11.57
C SER A 88 -17.17 1.65 -10.58
N ASP A 89 -17.37 0.62 -9.76
CA ASP A 89 -16.36 0.18 -8.80
C ASP A 89 -15.08 -0.27 -9.50
N GLU A 90 -15.16 -0.87 -10.70
CA GLU A 90 -13.97 -1.27 -11.46
C GLU A 90 -13.11 -0.06 -11.89
N ALA A 91 -13.74 1.03 -12.32
CA ALA A 91 -13.04 2.26 -12.71
C ALA A 91 -12.32 2.90 -11.52
N ASN A 92 -12.96 2.90 -10.35
CA ASN A 92 -12.36 3.40 -9.11
C ASN A 92 -11.20 2.50 -8.65
N LEU A 93 -11.37 1.18 -8.70
CA LEU A 93 -10.32 0.21 -8.35
C LEU A 93 -9.08 0.35 -9.25
N LEU A 94 -9.26 0.60 -10.55
CA LEU A 94 -8.13 0.79 -11.48
C LEU A 94 -7.19 1.91 -11.01
N ILE A 95 -7.75 3.03 -10.57
CA ILE A 95 -6.97 4.20 -10.11
C ILE A 95 -6.29 3.90 -8.79
N LEU A 96 -6.98 3.22 -7.88
CA LEU A 96 -6.44 2.81 -6.57
C LEU A 96 -5.32 1.76 -6.69
N LEU A 97 -5.23 1.04 -7.82
CA LEU A 97 -4.20 0.03 -8.07
C LEU A 97 -3.10 0.50 -9.02
N ALA A 98 -3.24 1.68 -9.63
CA ALA A 98 -2.20 2.26 -10.47
C ALA A 98 -1.08 2.89 -9.63
N LYS A 99 0.16 2.78 -10.12
CA LYS A 99 1.33 3.47 -9.59
C LYS A 99 2.29 3.83 -10.71
N SER A 100 3.08 4.90 -10.53
CA SER A 100 4.11 5.27 -11.50
C SER A 100 5.16 4.16 -11.65
N GLY A 101 5.56 3.92 -12.90
CA GLY A 101 6.55 2.89 -13.25
C GLY A 101 7.92 3.06 -12.61
N VAL A 102 8.30 4.26 -12.16
CA VAL A 102 9.58 4.47 -11.47
C VAL A 102 9.68 3.71 -10.13
N TRP A 103 8.53 3.34 -9.54
CA TRP A 103 8.42 2.56 -8.30
C TRP A 103 8.20 1.07 -8.55
N SER A 104 8.40 0.57 -9.78
CA SER A 104 8.13 -0.83 -10.13
C SER A 104 8.97 -1.85 -9.35
N TYR A 105 10.10 -1.41 -8.78
CA TYR A 105 10.96 -2.25 -7.95
C TYR A 105 10.29 -2.72 -6.65
N GLU A 106 9.25 -2.04 -6.17
CA GLU A 106 8.55 -2.42 -4.95
C GLU A 106 7.74 -3.72 -5.11
N ARG A 107 7.28 -4.01 -6.33
CA ARG A 107 6.37 -5.13 -6.65
C ARG A 107 5.14 -5.14 -5.74
N GLU A 108 4.55 -3.96 -5.56
CA GLU A 108 3.52 -3.65 -4.58
C GLU A 108 2.21 -4.42 -4.83
N TYR A 109 1.58 -4.83 -3.72
CA TYR A 109 0.22 -5.33 -3.63
C TYR A 109 -0.56 -4.44 -2.67
N ARG A 110 -1.83 -4.19 -2.94
CA ARG A 110 -2.71 -3.36 -2.10
C ARG A 110 -3.91 -4.16 -1.62
N LEU A 111 -4.20 -4.08 -0.33
CA LEU A 111 -5.57 -4.29 0.13
C LEU A 111 -6.34 -2.99 -0.09
N VAL A 112 -7.52 -3.12 -0.70
CA VAL A 112 -8.46 -2.01 -0.84
C VAL A 112 -9.59 -2.25 0.14
N ALA A 113 -9.72 -1.35 1.11
CA ALA A 113 -10.78 -1.38 2.10
C ALA A 113 -11.65 -0.12 1.98
N GLN A 114 -12.91 -0.22 2.37
CA GLN A 114 -13.83 0.90 2.48
C GLN A 114 -14.09 1.27 3.94
N GLU A 115 -14.17 2.55 4.22
CA GLU A 115 -14.57 3.05 5.53
C GLU A 115 -16.06 2.84 5.73
N ARG A 116 -16.44 2.22 6.86
CA ARG A 116 -17.81 1.77 7.12
C ARG A 116 -18.86 2.86 6.95
N VAL A 117 -18.53 4.09 7.32
CA VAL A 117 -19.47 5.23 7.21
C VAL A 117 -19.71 5.71 5.78
N ALA A 118 -18.81 5.40 4.84
CA ALA A 118 -18.84 5.87 3.45
C ALA A 118 -18.90 4.74 2.41
N ALA A 119 -18.97 3.48 2.89
CA ALA A 119 -18.97 2.29 2.06
C ALA A 119 -20.26 2.13 1.27
N VAL A 120 -20.14 1.57 0.07
CA VAL A 120 -21.28 1.17 -0.75
C VAL A 120 -22.01 0.02 -0.06
N LYS A 121 -23.34 0.16 0.12
CA LYS A 121 -24.15 -0.88 0.77
C LYS A 121 -24.11 -2.16 -0.06
N GLY A 122 -23.75 -3.27 0.58
CA GLY A 122 -23.70 -4.59 -0.05
C GLY A 122 -22.42 -4.85 -0.87
N ALA A 123 -21.43 -3.96 -0.84
CA ALA A 123 -20.13 -4.25 -1.44
C ALA A 123 -19.41 -5.37 -0.66
N ASP A 124 -18.90 -6.36 -1.40
CA ASP A 124 -18.06 -7.42 -0.88
C ASP A 124 -16.60 -6.95 -0.85
N THR A 125 -16.30 -6.03 0.07
CA THR A 125 -14.96 -5.45 0.23
C THR A 125 -14.55 -5.44 1.70
N LEU A 126 -13.24 -5.40 1.95
CA LEU A 126 -12.71 -5.20 3.29
C LEU A 126 -13.22 -3.89 3.89
N MET A 127 -13.51 -3.90 5.19
CA MET A 127 -14.11 -2.76 5.88
C MET A 127 -13.18 -2.25 6.97
N THR A 128 -12.96 -0.94 6.99
CA THR A 128 -12.31 -0.27 8.12
C THR A 128 -13.33 0.34 9.07
N ASP A 129 -12.92 0.49 10.32
CA ASP A 129 -13.59 1.32 11.32
C ASP A 129 -12.57 2.34 11.82
N GLN A 130 -12.91 3.64 11.72
CA GLN A 130 -12.00 4.73 12.08
C GLN A 130 -10.65 4.64 11.36
N SER A 131 -10.65 4.26 10.08
CA SER A 131 -9.46 4.01 9.25
C SER A 131 -8.62 2.78 9.62
N PHE A 132 -9.02 1.99 10.62
CA PHE A 132 -8.31 0.78 11.01
C PHE A 132 -8.96 -0.47 10.40
N LEU A 133 -8.12 -1.32 9.79
CA LEU A 133 -8.48 -2.66 9.35
C LEU A 133 -8.08 -3.66 10.44
N GLN A 134 -9.05 -4.40 10.96
CA GLN A 134 -8.77 -5.46 11.92
C GLN A 134 -8.14 -6.66 11.20
N LEU A 135 -6.91 -6.98 11.56
CA LEU A 135 -6.24 -8.19 11.09
C LEU A 135 -6.56 -9.39 12.01
N PRO A 136 -6.60 -10.62 11.46
CA PRO A 136 -6.66 -11.83 12.26
C PRO A 136 -5.50 -11.91 13.28
N PRO A 137 -5.70 -12.47 14.48
CA PRO A 137 -4.67 -12.50 15.53
C PRO A 137 -3.32 -13.11 15.12
N GLU A 138 -3.33 -14.04 14.15
CA GLU A 138 -2.13 -14.74 13.66
C GLU A 138 -1.62 -14.20 12.32
N ALA A 139 -2.18 -13.08 11.84
CA ALA A 139 -1.77 -12.51 10.56
C ALA A 139 -0.33 -12.00 10.58
N LEU A 140 0.14 -11.42 11.68
CA LEU A 140 1.53 -10.98 11.83
C LEU A 140 2.41 -12.16 12.24
N ARG A 141 3.30 -12.58 11.35
CA ARG A 141 4.17 -13.74 11.54
C ARG A 141 5.52 -13.37 12.13
N ALA A 142 6.12 -12.30 11.65
CA ALA A 142 7.42 -11.86 12.12
C ALA A 142 7.61 -10.34 12.05
N VAL A 143 8.47 -9.84 12.93
CA VAL A 143 9.09 -8.53 12.82
C VAL A 143 10.54 -8.75 12.39
N ILE A 144 10.89 -8.20 11.24
CA ILE A 144 12.26 -8.21 10.73
C ILE A 144 12.91 -6.89 11.12
N VAL A 145 14.00 -6.94 11.85
CA VAL A 145 14.70 -5.76 12.34
C VAL A 145 15.78 -5.33 11.35
N GLY A 146 15.86 -4.04 11.04
CA GLY A 146 16.80 -3.49 10.07
C GLY A 146 18.26 -3.69 10.44
N CYS A 147 19.14 -3.70 9.43
CA CYS A 147 20.57 -3.99 9.64
C CYS A 147 21.35 -2.90 10.39
N GLN A 148 20.76 -1.71 10.56
CA GLN A 148 21.30 -0.60 11.35
C GLN A 148 20.48 -0.31 12.62
N ALA A 149 19.46 -1.12 12.90
CA ALA A 149 18.58 -0.94 14.04
C ALA A 149 19.14 -1.59 15.31
N ASP A 150 18.62 -1.17 16.47
CA ASP A 150 18.87 -1.82 17.75
C ASP A 150 18.08 -3.13 17.86
N TYR A 151 18.71 -4.22 17.44
CA TYR A 151 18.10 -5.54 17.41
C TYR A 151 17.63 -6.01 18.79
N ASP A 152 18.47 -5.87 19.82
CA ASP A 152 18.19 -6.43 21.14
C ASP A 152 17.03 -5.70 21.82
N ASN A 153 17.00 -4.38 21.73
CA ASN A 153 15.89 -3.58 22.27
C ASN A 153 14.57 -3.89 21.57
N ILE A 154 14.56 -3.93 20.23
CA ILE A 154 13.34 -4.24 19.46
C ILE A 154 12.88 -5.67 19.75
N ARG A 155 13.80 -6.63 19.80
CA ARG A 155 13.50 -8.03 20.14
C ARG A 155 12.87 -8.14 21.52
N ALA A 156 13.46 -7.52 22.54
CA ALA A 156 12.92 -7.51 23.90
C ALA A 156 11.51 -6.89 23.95
N PHE A 157 11.29 -5.81 23.20
CA PHE A 157 9.98 -5.19 23.07
C PHE A 157 8.95 -6.15 22.45
N VAL A 158 9.26 -6.74 21.29
CA VAL A 158 8.34 -7.66 20.58
C VAL A 158 8.03 -8.88 21.43
N GLN A 159 9.03 -9.47 22.09
CA GLN A 159 8.82 -10.63 22.97
C GLN A 159 7.90 -10.32 24.16
N ARG A 160 7.95 -9.09 24.68
CA ARG A 160 7.07 -8.65 25.77
C ARG A 160 5.62 -8.45 25.33
N VAL A 161 5.39 -7.85 24.15
CA VAL A 161 4.05 -7.46 23.69
C VAL A 161 3.36 -8.53 22.83
N ALA A 162 4.14 -9.33 22.10
CA ALA A 162 3.65 -10.31 21.14
C ALA A 162 4.60 -11.53 21.09
N PRO A 163 4.66 -12.35 22.16
CA PRO A 163 5.63 -13.44 22.30
C PRO A 163 5.53 -14.54 21.23
N ARG A 164 4.41 -14.62 20.51
CA ARG A 164 4.22 -15.58 19.40
C ARG A 164 4.81 -15.09 18.07
N VAL A 165 5.07 -13.78 17.93
CA VAL A 165 5.61 -13.19 16.71
C VAL A 165 7.12 -13.43 16.69
N LYS A 166 7.63 -13.99 15.59
CA LYS A 166 9.08 -14.22 15.42
C LYS A 166 9.81 -12.88 15.27
N VAL A 167 11.03 -12.80 15.78
CA VAL A 167 11.90 -11.64 15.56
C VAL A 167 13.09 -12.08 14.73
N LYS A 168 13.19 -11.56 13.50
CA LYS A 168 14.27 -11.84 12.55
C LYS A 168 15.18 -10.63 12.42
N ARG A 169 16.34 -10.80 11.78
CA ARG A 169 17.29 -9.70 11.52
C ARG A 169 17.63 -9.62 10.04
N ALA A 170 17.53 -8.42 9.46
CA ALA A 170 18.15 -8.13 8.19
C ALA A 170 19.66 -7.87 8.40
N VAL A 171 20.51 -8.54 7.64
CA VAL A 171 21.97 -8.39 7.69
C VAL A 171 22.53 -8.07 6.31
N ARG A 172 23.60 -7.29 6.26
CA ARG A 172 24.29 -6.98 5.01
C ARG A 172 25.10 -8.19 4.56
N VAL A 173 24.92 -8.61 3.31
CA VAL A 173 25.72 -9.69 2.74
C VAL A 173 27.10 -9.14 2.36
N PRO A 174 28.21 -9.71 2.86
CA PRO A 174 29.55 -9.24 2.50
C PRO A 174 29.77 -9.25 0.99
N ASN A 175 30.42 -8.20 0.47
CA ASN A 175 30.75 -8.03 -0.95
C ASN A 175 29.56 -8.06 -1.92
N ARG A 176 28.33 -7.81 -1.44
CA ARG A 176 27.11 -7.75 -2.29
C ARG A 176 26.20 -6.61 -1.86
N TYR A 177 25.54 -5.98 -2.83
CA TYR A 177 24.44 -5.04 -2.57
C TYR A 177 23.16 -5.83 -2.29
N GLN A 178 23.12 -6.51 -1.14
CA GLN A 178 22.02 -7.39 -0.76
C GLN A 178 21.86 -7.47 0.76
N LEU A 179 20.63 -7.70 1.21
CA LEU A 179 20.33 -8.13 2.57
C LEU A 179 19.99 -9.62 2.60
N ALA A 180 20.47 -10.32 3.63
CA ALA A 180 19.96 -11.63 4.02
C ALA A 180 19.10 -11.47 5.27
N ILE A 181 18.13 -12.37 5.47
CA ILE A 181 17.28 -12.40 6.66
C ILE A 181 17.70 -13.61 7.49
N GLU A 182 18.17 -13.34 8.70
CA GLU A 182 18.53 -14.34 9.70
C GLU A 182 17.38 -14.53 10.71
N GLU A 183 17.17 -15.77 11.14
CA GLU A 183 16.17 -16.13 12.16
C GLU A 183 16.66 -15.88 13.59
#